data_AF-A0A7V3AUL1-F1
#
_entry.id   AF-A0A7V3AUL1-F1
#
_cell.length_a   1.000
_cell.length_b   1.000
_cell.length_c   1.000
_cell.angle_alpha   90.00
_cell.angle_beta   90.00
_cell.angle_gamma   90.00
#
_symmetry.space_group_name_H-M   'P 1'
#
loop_
_entity.id
_entity.type
_entity.pdbx_description
1 polymer ?
#
loop_
_entity_poly.entity_id
_entity_poly.type
_entity_poly.pdbx_seq_one_letter_code
_entity_poly.pdbx_strand_id
1 'polypeptide(L)'
;MKFKIQRDPAIFDGKYFIVFYTTDKETGVDYYMVKEGEREWKIAKSPYLLENQNLDEEIKVKAVDRAGNETIATFYPEKIKEKETVRPKKELHPKKIIQISIVLILIIVSVIVTAFLIRKKLQVRKKET
;
A
#
# COMPACT_ATOMS: atom_id res chain seq x y z
N MET A 1 -20.84 5.50 1.73
CA MET A 1 -21.24 4.46 0.74
C MET A 1 -21.40 3.13 1.45
N LYS A 2 -22.45 2.36 1.13
CA LYS A 2 -22.63 0.98 1.62
C LYS A 2 -22.28 0.01 0.51
N PHE A 3 -21.55 -1.04 0.87
CA PHE A 3 -21.05 -2.07 -0.03
C PHE A 3 -21.21 -3.44 0.64
N LYS A 4 -21.72 -4.43 -0.09
CA LYS A 4 -21.86 -5.81 0.38
C LYS A 4 -21.53 -6.78 -0.73
N ILE A 5 -20.74 -7.80 -0.41
CA ILE A 5 -20.55 -8.97 -1.27
C ILE A 5 -21.62 -10.01 -0.94
N GLN A 6 -22.20 -10.64 -1.97
CA GLN A 6 -23.24 -11.64 -1.84
C GLN A 6 -23.05 -12.77 -2.86
N ARG A 7 -23.71 -13.89 -2.61
CA ARG A 7 -23.78 -15.05 -3.49
C ARG A 7 -25.18 -15.63 -3.34
N ASP A 8 -25.92 -15.73 -4.43
CA ASP A 8 -27.30 -16.21 -4.43
C ASP A 8 -27.53 -17.05 -5.70
N PRO A 9 -27.98 -18.32 -5.62
CA PRO A 9 -28.32 -19.12 -6.79
C PRO A 9 -29.30 -18.45 -7.75
N ALA A 10 -30.21 -17.62 -7.24
CA ALA A 10 -31.18 -16.88 -8.04
C ALA A 10 -30.58 -15.66 -8.77
N ILE A 11 -29.38 -15.22 -8.39
CA ILE A 11 -28.72 -14.04 -8.95
C ILE A 11 -27.34 -14.43 -9.48
N PHE A 12 -27.15 -14.31 -10.80
CA PHE A 12 -25.93 -14.74 -11.49
C PHE A 12 -25.54 -16.21 -11.25
N ASP A 13 -26.54 -17.10 -11.09
CA ASP A 13 -26.34 -18.55 -11.00
C ASP A 13 -25.40 -18.96 -9.84
N GLY A 14 -25.55 -18.29 -8.69
CA GLY A 14 -24.75 -18.58 -7.51
C GLY A 14 -23.29 -18.14 -7.62
N LYS A 15 -22.97 -17.19 -8.50
CA LYS A 15 -21.67 -16.52 -8.52
C LYS A 15 -21.62 -15.38 -7.51
N TYR A 16 -20.40 -15.00 -7.10
CA TYR A 16 -20.18 -13.84 -6.26
C TYR A 16 -20.44 -12.54 -7.02
N PHE A 17 -21.23 -11.68 -6.42
CA PHE A 17 -21.51 -10.34 -6.93
C PHE A 17 -21.49 -9.34 -5.79
N ILE A 18 -21.38 -8.06 -6.13
CA ILE A 18 -21.39 -6.97 -5.17
C ILE A 18 -22.63 -6.11 -5.35
N VAL A 19 -23.17 -5.67 -4.23
CA VAL A 19 -24.26 -4.70 -4.15
C VAL A 19 -23.71 -3.46 -3.46
N PHE A 20 -23.91 -2.30 -4.08
CA PHE A 20 -23.43 -1.04 -3.55
C PHE A 20 -24.41 0.08 -3.83
N TYR A 21 -24.48 1.01 -2.87
CA TYR A 21 -25.29 2.21 -2.98
C TYR A 21 -24.77 3.30 -2.05
N THR A 22 -25.07 4.55 -2.39
CA THR A 22 -24.76 5.72 -1.56
C THR A 22 -26.04 6.20 -0.88
N THR A 23 -25.96 6.49 0.42
CA THR A 23 -27.13 6.93 1.21
C THR A 23 -27.25 8.46 1.25
N ASP A 24 -26.17 9.18 0.97
CA ASP A 24 -26.02 10.59 1.34
C ASP A 24 -25.16 11.33 0.30
N LYS A 25 -25.80 11.78 -0.80
CA LYS A 25 -25.22 12.77 -1.70
C LYS A 25 -26.32 13.75 -2.06
N GLU A 26 -26.19 15.01 -1.64
CA GLU A 26 -27.11 16.11 -1.98
C GLU A 26 -27.30 16.26 -3.49
N THR A 27 -26.26 15.94 -4.27
CA THR A 27 -26.20 16.10 -5.74
C THR A 27 -26.55 14.83 -6.52
N GLY A 28 -26.83 13.71 -5.84
CA GLY A 28 -27.02 12.39 -6.46
C GLY A 28 -25.72 11.77 -7.00
N VAL A 29 -25.78 10.50 -7.43
CA VAL A 29 -24.66 9.83 -8.11
C VAL A 29 -24.92 9.83 -9.61
N ASP A 30 -23.89 10.16 -10.39
CA ASP A 30 -23.94 10.09 -11.85
C ASP A 30 -23.64 8.65 -12.32
N TYR A 31 -22.47 8.13 -11.95
CA TYR A 31 -22.10 6.74 -12.24
C TYR A 31 -21.22 6.11 -11.17
N TYR A 32 -21.18 4.79 -11.19
CA TYR A 32 -20.26 3.98 -10.39
C TYR A 32 -19.21 3.33 -11.27
N MET A 33 -18.03 3.13 -10.71
CA MET A 33 -16.98 2.32 -11.30
C MET A 33 -16.54 1.24 -10.31
N VAL A 34 -16.14 0.08 -10.84
CA VAL A 34 -15.56 -1.03 -10.06
C VAL A 34 -14.17 -1.33 -10.60
N LYS A 35 -13.23 -1.62 -9.69
CA LYS A 35 -11.89 -2.11 -9.97
C LYS A 35 -11.62 -3.33 -9.09
N GLU A 36 -11.26 -4.45 -9.71
CA GLU A 36 -10.88 -5.69 -9.03
C GLU A 36 -9.36 -5.87 -9.13
N GLY A 37 -8.64 -5.82 -8.00
CA GLY A 37 -7.19 -5.88 -7.93
C GLY A 37 -6.54 -4.77 -8.75
N GLU A 38 -5.59 -5.16 -9.61
CA GLU A 38 -4.86 -4.23 -10.50
C GLU A 38 -5.56 -3.96 -11.84
N ARG A 39 -6.78 -4.50 -12.06
CA ARG A 39 -7.52 -4.30 -13.31
C ARG A 39 -7.90 -2.83 -13.52
N GLU A 40 -8.30 -2.51 -14.75
CA GLU A 40 -8.83 -1.18 -15.08
C GLU A 40 -10.18 -0.92 -14.41
N TRP A 41 -10.45 0.36 -14.16
CA TRP A 41 -11.75 0.79 -13.68
C TRP A 41 -12.82 0.63 -14.76
N LYS A 42 -13.92 -0.04 -14.43
CA LYS A 42 -15.04 -0.28 -15.34
C LYS A 42 -16.30 0.37 -14.81
N ILE A 43 -17.07 1.02 -15.70
CA ILE A 43 -18.41 1.52 -15.35
C ILE A 43 -19.26 0.31 -14.94
N ALA A 44 -19.92 0.43 -13.78
CA ALA A 44 -20.66 -0.66 -13.18
C ALA A 44 -22.03 -0.21 -12.68
N LYS A 45 -22.97 -1.15 -12.66
CA LYS A 45 -24.28 -1.01 -12.02
C LYS A 45 -24.40 -2.03 -10.91
N SER A 46 -25.14 -1.70 -9.87
CA SER A 46 -25.46 -2.63 -8.79
C SER A 46 -26.74 -3.41 -9.14
N PRO A 47 -26.77 -4.75 -8.98
CA PRO A 47 -25.66 -5.63 -8.58
C PRO A 47 -24.63 -5.83 -9.71
N TYR A 48 -23.35 -5.95 -9.34
CA TYR A 48 -22.25 -6.20 -10.28
C TYR A 48 -21.64 -7.59 -10.06
N LEU A 49 -21.65 -8.43 -11.09
CA LEU A 49 -21.00 -9.74 -11.08
C LEU A 49 -19.47 -9.56 -11.08
N LEU A 50 -18.79 -10.17 -10.11
CA LEU A 50 -17.34 -10.12 -10.04
C LEU A 50 -16.71 -10.98 -11.13
N GLU A 51 -15.64 -10.49 -11.76
CA GLU A 51 -14.83 -11.30 -12.67
C GLU A 51 -13.97 -12.28 -11.87
N ASN A 52 -13.41 -11.83 -10.73
CA ASN A 52 -12.67 -12.68 -9.83
C ASN A 52 -13.56 -13.40 -8.81
N GLN A 53 -13.95 -14.62 -9.15
CA GLN A 53 -14.76 -15.49 -8.28
C GLN A 53 -13.96 -16.15 -7.14
N ASN A 54 -12.63 -16.04 -7.12
CA ASN A 54 -11.80 -16.60 -6.05
C ASN A 54 -11.77 -15.73 -4.80
N LEU A 55 -12.10 -14.44 -4.92
CA LEU A 55 -12.08 -13.45 -3.85
C LEU A 55 -10.71 -13.34 -3.16
N ASP A 56 -9.65 -13.28 -3.94
CA ASP A 56 -8.27 -13.16 -3.48
C ASP A 56 -7.60 -11.84 -3.89
N GLU A 57 -8.39 -10.90 -4.40
CA GLU A 57 -7.96 -9.55 -4.78
C GLU A 57 -8.87 -8.49 -4.13
N GLU A 58 -8.32 -7.32 -3.84
CA GLU A 58 -9.13 -6.21 -3.32
C GLU A 58 -10.16 -5.74 -4.35
N ILE A 59 -11.31 -5.28 -3.88
CA ILE A 59 -12.38 -4.78 -4.74
C ILE A 59 -12.65 -3.33 -4.35
N LYS A 60 -12.50 -2.41 -5.29
CA LYS A 60 -12.74 -0.98 -5.10
C LYS A 60 -13.97 -0.56 -5.88
N VAL A 61 -14.83 0.23 -5.24
CA VAL A 61 -15.97 0.88 -5.87
C VAL A 61 -15.80 2.37 -5.76
N LYS A 62 -15.95 3.08 -6.87
CA LYS A 62 -15.92 4.54 -6.96
C LYS A 62 -17.32 5.03 -7.33
N ALA A 63 -17.82 6.04 -6.63
CA ALA A 63 -19.05 6.75 -6.96
C ALA A 63 -18.72 8.19 -7.36
N VAL A 64 -19.06 8.57 -8.59
CA VAL A 64 -18.83 9.92 -9.13
C VAL A 64 -20.16 10.65 -9.19
N ASP A 65 -20.23 11.86 -8.63
CA ASP A 65 -21.43 12.71 -8.75
C ASP A 65 -21.40 13.59 -10.02
N ARG A 66 -22.48 14.32 -10.28
CA ARG A 66 -22.58 15.21 -11.45
C ARG A 66 -21.62 16.40 -11.42
N ALA A 67 -21.05 16.71 -10.25
CA ALA A 67 -20.04 17.75 -10.09
C ALA A 67 -18.61 17.19 -10.23
N GLY A 68 -18.46 15.88 -10.45
CA GLY A 68 -17.17 15.20 -10.58
C GLY A 68 -16.54 14.78 -9.25
N ASN A 69 -17.24 14.90 -8.11
CA ASN A 69 -16.69 14.46 -6.84
C ASN A 69 -16.69 12.93 -6.74
N GLU A 70 -15.54 12.37 -6.40
CA GLU A 70 -15.33 10.93 -6.30
C GLU A 70 -15.39 10.46 -4.84
N THR A 71 -16.03 9.31 -4.61
CA THR A 71 -16.01 8.61 -3.33
C THR A 71 -15.63 7.16 -3.55
N ILE A 72 -14.54 6.71 -2.95
CA ILE A 72 -14.04 5.33 -3.12
C ILE A 72 -14.28 4.54 -1.84
N ALA A 73 -14.82 3.33 -1.96
CA ALA A 73 -14.80 2.32 -0.90
C ALA A 73 -14.01 1.10 -1.35
N THR A 74 -13.18 0.58 -0.47
CA THR A 74 -12.36 -0.60 -0.70
C THR A 74 -12.88 -1.75 0.15
N PHE A 75 -12.96 -2.93 -0.44
CA PHE A 75 -13.30 -4.17 0.22
C PHE A 75 -12.16 -5.17 0.08
N TYR A 76 -11.79 -5.77 1.21
CA TYR A 76 -10.81 -6.84 1.27
C TYR A 76 -11.54 -8.14 1.63
N PRO A 77 -11.70 -9.06 0.67
CA PRO A 77 -12.17 -10.41 0.98
C PRO A 77 -11.39 -11.08 2.12
N GLU A 78 -12.07 -11.92 2.89
CA GLU A 78 -11.47 -12.60 4.05
C GLU A 78 -10.26 -13.46 3.70
N LYS A 79 -10.26 -14.10 2.52
CA LYS A 79 -9.10 -14.86 2.02
C LYS A 79 -7.83 -14.02 1.88
N ILE A 80 -7.96 -12.71 1.67
CA ILE A 80 -6.81 -11.79 1.62
C ILE A 80 -6.32 -11.49 3.03
N LYS A 81 -7.23 -11.30 3.99
CA LYS A 81 -6.88 -11.08 5.40
C LYS A 81 -6.07 -12.26 5.96
N GLU A 82 -6.39 -13.48 5.55
CA GLU A 82 -5.62 -14.68 5.91
C GLU A 82 -4.23 -14.71 5.24
N LYS A 83 -4.13 -14.38 3.95
CA LYS A 83 -2.82 -14.30 3.27
C LYS A 83 -1.92 -13.18 3.82
N GLU A 84 -2.48 -12.05 4.22
CA GLU A 84 -1.73 -10.94 4.81
C GLU A 84 -1.25 -11.21 6.24
N THR A 85 -2.00 -12.02 7.00
CA THR A 85 -1.57 -12.45 8.34
C THR A 85 -0.51 -13.56 8.28
N VAL A 86 -0.52 -14.40 7.24
CA VAL A 86 0.45 -15.49 7.08
C VAL A 86 1.74 -15.06 6.36
N ARG A 87 1.68 -14.06 5.46
CA ARG A 87 2.90 -13.48 4.88
C ARG A 87 3.71 -12.86 6.01
N PRO A 88 4.93 -13.34 6.33
CA PRO A 88 5.76 -12.65 7.28
C PRO A 88 5.96 -11.24 6.72
N LYS A 89 5.42 -10.24 7.43
CA LYS A 89 5.79 -8.84 7.24
C LYS A 89 7.30 -8.85 7.12
N LYS A 90 7.85 -8.45 5.98
CA LYS A 90 9.29 -8.53 5.70
C LYS A 90 9.98 -7.70 6.77
N GLU A 91 10.35 -8.33 7.88
CA GLU A 91 10.92 -7.67 9.02
C GLU A 91 12.26 -7.18 8.54
N LEU A 92 12.36 -5.88 8.34
CA LEU A 92 13.63 -5.23 8.13
C LEU A 92 14.38 -5.40 9.45
N HIS A 93 15.13 -6.49 9.58
CA HIS A 93 15.72 -6.91 10.84
C HIS A 93 16.53 -5.75 11.43
N PRO A 94 16.09 -5.16 12.56
CA PRO A 94 16.72 -3.96 13.11
C PRO A 94 18.19 -4.21 13.44
N LYS A 95 18.56 -5.47 13.72
CA LYS A 95 19.94 -5.91 13.95
C LYS A 95 20.87 -5.64 12.75
N LYS A 96 20.40 -5.82 11.50
CA LYS A 96 21.22 -5.54 10.30
C LYS A 96 21.47 -4.04 10.12
N ILE A 97 20.47 -3.19 10.38
CA ILE A 97 20.62 -1.73 10.32
C ILE A 97 21.60 -1.24 11.39
N ILE A 98 21.44 -1.73 12.62
CA ILE A 98 22.33 -1.38 13.74
C ILE A 98 23.79 -1.75 13.44
N GLN A 99 24.04 -2.92 12.84
CA GLN A 99 25.39 -3.33 12.45
C GLN A 99 26.01 -2.41 11.38
N ILE A 100 25.25 -2.03 10.34
CA ILE A 100 25.75 -1.14 9.27
C ILE A 100 26.11 0.24 9.85
N SER A 101 25.29 0.79 10.74
CA SER A 101 25.55 2.08 11.38
C SER A 101 26.83 2.08 12.21
N ILE A 102 27.10 1.00 12.97
CA ILE A 102 28.34 0.86 13.77
C ILE A 102 29.58 0.86 12.88
N VAL A 103 29.56 0.12 11.77
CA VAL A 103 30.68 0.05 10.82
C VAL A 103 30.95 1.43 10.20
N LEU A 104 29.90 2.17 9.83
CA LEU A 104 30.04 3.51 9.24
C LEU A 104 30.69 4.49 10.22
N ILE A 105 30.29 4.44 11.49
CA ILE A 105 30.87 5.28 12.56
C ILE A 105 32.37 4.96 12.76
N LEU A 106 32.75 3.68 12.76
CA LEU A 106 34.16 3.28 12.92
C LEU A 106 35.04 3.78 11.76
N ILE A 107 34.52 3.75 10.53
CA ILE A 107 35.23 4.29 9.35
C ILE A 107 35.44 5.80 9.49
N ILE A 108 34.39 6.54 9.89
CA ILE A 108 34.48 8.00 10.09
C ILE A 108 35.51 8.33 11.18
N VAL A 109 35.50 7.62 12.31
CA VAL A 109 36.48 7.82 13.38
C VAL A 109 37.91 7.52 12.90
N SER A 110 38.12 6.46 12.13
CA SER A 110 39.43 6.12 11.55
C SER A 110 39.97 7.23 10.63
N VAL A 111 39.10 7.81 9.79
CA VAL A 111 39.46 8.93 8.90
C VAL A 111 39.81 10.18 9.71
N ILE A 112 39.06 10.49 10.78
CA ILE A 112 39.34 11.64 11.65
C ILE A 112 40.68 11.49 12.36
N VAL A 113 40.97 10.30 12.92
CA VAL A 113 42.22 10.02 13.62
C VAL A 113 43.41 10.10 12.67
N THR A 114 43.31 9.48 11.48
CA THR A 114 44.39 9.54 10.48
C THR A 114 44.66 10.97 10.02
N ALA A 115 43.60 11.76 9.73
CA ALA A 115 43.74 13.17 9.39
C ALA A 115 44.39 13.99 10.53
N PHE A 116 44.01 13.72 11.78
CA PHE A 116 44.60 14.38 12.96
C PHE A 116 46.09 14.05 13.13
N LEU A 117 46.48 12.79 12.99
CA LEU A 117 47.87 12.36 13.06
C LEU A 117 48.73 12.99 11.95
N ILE A 118 48.20 13.07 10.73
CA ILE A 118 48.87 13.73 9.59
C ILE A 118 49.06 15.23 9.88
N ARG A 119 48.01 15.93 10.35
CA ARG A 119 48.08 17.35 10.72
C ARG A 119 49.12 17.61 11.81
N LYS A 120 49.16 16.77 12.85
CA LYS A 120 50.14 16.88 13.93
C LYS A 120 51.58 16.72 13.40
N LYS A 121 51.83 15.74 12.52
CA LYS A 121 53.16 15.52 11.91
C LYS A 121 53.61 16.70 11.05
N LEU A 122 52.69 17.33 10.31
CA LEU A 122 52.98 18.54 9.51
C LEU A 122 53.31 19.76 10.38
N GLN A 123 52.63 19.94 11.52
CA GLN A 123 52.95 21.04 12.45
C GLN A 123 54.30 20.89 13.14
N VAL A 124 54.71 19.66 13.49
CA VAL A 124 56.03 19.41 14.07
C VAL A 124 57.13 19.73 13.05
N ARG A 125 57.00 19.26 11.80
CA ARG A 125 57.98 19.55 10.74
C ARG A 125 58.12 21.05 10.42
N LYS A 126 57.03 21.82 10.50
CA LYS A 126 57.05 23.27 10.26
C LYS A 126 57.71 24.07 11.40
N LYS A 127 57.90 23.49 12.59
CA LYS A 127 58.61 24.12 13.71
C LYS A 127 60.12 23.86 13.71
N GLU A 128 60.60 22.94 12.86
CA GLU A 128 62.01 22.56 12.73
C GLU A 128 62.71 23.26 11.55
N THR A 129 62.00 24.13 10.81
CA THR A 129 62.54 25.01 9.75
C THR A 129 62.36 26.47 10.14
#